data_AF-A0A7W4IKS8-F1
#
_entry.id   AF-A0A7W4IKS8-F1
#
_cell.length_a   1.000
_cell.length_b   1.000
_cell.length_c   1.000
_cell.angle_alpha   90.00
_cell.angle_beta   90.00
_cell.angle_gamma   90.00
#
_symmetry.space_group_name_H-M   'P 1'
#
loop_
_entity.id
_entity.type
_entity.pdbx_description
1 polymer ?
#
loop_
_entity_poly.entity_id
_entity_poly.type
_entity_poly.pdbx_seq_one_letter_code
_entity_poly.pdbx_strand_id
1 'polypeptide(L)'
;MKAKSMGNPRPQAIRSARATSGLTQTEAAEIVFVSLATWARWEAGTCPMPRGLYDLFLINTNQREVVCERGVLQGLDALISDAIALRRKIVSARVE
;
A
#
# COMPACT_ATOMS: atom_id res chain seq x y z
N MET A 1 -16.22 -19.70 0.30
CA MET A 1 -15.52 -18.45 0.68
C MET A 1 -16.51 -17.29 0.54
N LYS A 2 -16.82 -16.54 1.61
CA LYS A 2 -17.73 -15.38 1.48
C LYS A 2 -17.02 -14.27 0.71
N ALA A 3 -17.62 -13.79 -0.38
CA ALA A 3 -17.17 -12.59 -1.07
C ALA A 3 -17.19 -11.42 -0.08
N LYS A 4 -16.02 -10.86 0.24
CA LYS A 4 -15.87 -9.69 1.10
C LYS A 4 -16.66 -8.54 0.46
N SER A 5 -17.66 -8.00 1.16
CA SER A 5 -18.64 -7.05 0.62
C SER A 5 -18.00 -5.97 -0.25
N MET A 6 -18.46 -5.85 -1.49
CA MET A 6 -17.98 -4.91 -2.53
C MET A 6 -18.40 -3.45 -2.27
N GLY A 7 -18.40 -3.02 -1.01
CA GLY A 7 -18.74 -1.65 -0.63
C GLY A 7 -17.59 -0.67 -0.90
N ASN A 8 -17.95 0.60 -1.02
CA ASN A 8 -16.98 1.69 -1.06
C ASN A 8 -16.15 1.71 0.24
N PRO A 9 -14.83 2.01 0.17
CA PRO A 9 -14.00 2.11 1.35
C PRO A 9 -14.52 3.19 2.30
N ARG A 10 -14.27 3.00 3.60
CA ARG A 10 -14.58 4.02 4.60
C ARG A 10 -13.59 5.18 4.47
N PRO A 11 -13.99 6.44 4.74
CA PRO A 11 -13.10 7.61 4.68
C PRO A 11 -11.81 7.46 5.48
N GLN A 12 -11.88 6.78 6.63
CA GLN A 12 -10.71 6.47 7.45
C GLN A 12 -9.73 5.52 6.75
N ALA A 13 -10.23 4.51 6.02
CA ALA A 13 -9.37 3.58 5.28
C ALA A 13 -8.61 4.29 4.16
N ILE A 14 -9.27 5.23 3.48
CA ILE A 14 -8.65 6.07 2.43
C ILE A 14 -7.51 6.91 3.02
N ARG A 15 -7.77 7.59 4.15
CA ARG A 15 -6.76 8.38 4.88
C ARG A 15 -5.59 7.54 5.34
N SER A 16 -5.86 6.36 5.93
CA SER A 16 -4.83 5.43 6.38
C SER A 16 -3.98 4.95 5.23
N ALA A 17 -4.59 4.51 4.12
CA ALA A 17 -3.85 4.04 2.96
C ALA A 17 -2.94 5.13 2.39
N ARG A 18 -3.42 6.38 2.28
CA ARG A 18 -2.57 7.50 1.86
C ARG A 18 -1.41 7.76 2.82
N ALA A 19 -1.70 7.82 4.12
CA ALA A 19 -0.70 8.09 5.15
C ALA A 19 0.40 7.01 5.18
N THR A 20 0.03 5.74 5.02
CA THR A 20 0.97 4.61 4.91
C THR A 20 1.91 4.76 3.72
N SER A 21 1.44 5.33 2.60
CA SER A 21 2.29 5.63 1.43
C SER A 21 3.16 6.87 1.58
N GLY A 22 2.99 7.66 2.65
CA GLY A 22 3.72 8.92 2.83
C GLY A 22 3.30 10.03 1.85
N LEU A 23 2.12 9.91 1.21
CA LEU A 23 1.68 10.85 0.18
C LEU A 23 0.82 11.99 0.74
N THR A 24 0.94 13.15 0.10
CA THR A 24 -0.01 14.26 0.21
C THR A 24 -1.33 13.92 -0.48
N GLN A 25 -2.39 14.68 -0.19
CA GLN A 25 -3.69 14.49 -0.86
C GLN A 25 -3.60 14.75 -2.37
N THR A 26 -2.75 15.68 -2.80
CA THR A 26 -2.55 16.00 -4.22
C THR A 26 -1.91 14.82 -4.95
N GLU A 27 -0.80 14.28 -4.44
CA GLU A 27 -0.12 13.13 -5.04
C GLU A 27 -1.03 11.90 -5.09
N ALA A 28 -1.83 11.68 -4.04
CA ALA A 28 -2.78 10.57 -4.02
C ALA A 28 -3.91 10.72 -5.05
N ALA A 29 -4.38 11.96 -5.27
CA ALA A 29 -5.37 12.26 -6.30
C ALA A 29 -4.81 12.00 -7.71
N GLU A 30 -3.55 12.37 -7.95
CA GLU A 30 -2.85 12.14 -9.22
C GLU A 30 -2.70 10.65 -9.54
N ILE A 31 -2.39 9.81 -8.54
CA ILE A 31 -2.27 8.34 -8.69
C ILE A 31 -3.53 7.68 -9.26
N VAL A 32 -4.70 8.25 -8.99
CA VAL A 32 -6.00 7.73 -9.47
C VAL A 32 -6.71 8.68 -10.44
N PHE A 33 -5.98 9.64 -11.01
CA PHE A 33 -6.42 10.55 -12.07
C PHE A 33 -7.67 11.37 -11.72
N VAL A 34 -7.75 11.88 -10.48
CA VAL A 34 -8.82 12.79 -10.04
C VAL A 34 -8.28 14.11 -9.50
N SER A 35 -9.17 15.08 -9.31
CA SER A 35 -8.80 16.35 -8.68
C SER A 35 -8.56 16.22 -7.17
N LEU A 36 -7.69 17.07 -6.62
CA LEU A 36 -7.48 17.22 -5.16
C LEU A 36 -8.80 17.36 -4.39
N ALA A 37 -9.73 18.18 -4.90
CA ALA A 37 -11.03 18.40 -4.27
C ALA A 37 -11.85 17.10 -4.17
N THR A 38 -11.80 16.25 -5.19
CA THR A 38 -12.47 14.95 -5.18
C THR A 38 -11.86 14.03 -4.12
N TRP A 39 -10.53 13.95 -4.08
CA TRP A 39 -9.82 13.16 -3.07
C TRP A 39 -10.12 13.63 -1.64
N ALA A 40 -10.06 14.94 -1.38
CA ALA A 40 -10.35 15.52 -0.07
C ALA A 40 -11.78 15.20 0.40
N ARG A 41 -12.77 15.23 -0.52
CA ARG A 41 -14.15 14.86 -0.20
C ARG A 41 -14.30 13.38 0.18
N TRP A 42 -13.53 12.49 -0.45
CA TRP A 42 -13.51 11.09 -0.05
C TRP A 42 -12.94 10.89 1.36
N GLU A 43 -11.85 11.59 1.71
CA GLU A 43 -11.26 11.52 3.05
C GLU A 43 -12.13 12.14 4.14
N ALA A 44 -12.89 13.17 3.79
CA ALA A 44 -13.88 13.80 4.65
C ALA A 44 -15.19 12.99 4.77
N GLY A 45 -15.42 12.04 3.86
CA GLY A 45 -16.65 11.26 3.79
C GLY A 45 -17.87 12.03 3.27
N THR A 46 -17.66 13.16 2.60
CA THR A 46 -18.75 13.94 2.00
C THR A 46 -19.20 13.37 0.66
N CYS A 47 -18.38 12.55 0.01
CA CYS A 47 -18.81 11.65 -1.06
C CYS A 47 -18.12 10.28 -0.94
N PRO A 48 -18.77 9.20 -1.41
CA PRO A 48 -18.15 7.89 -1.39
C PRO A 48 -17.07 7.77 -2.48
N MET A 49 -15.95 7.14 -2.14
CA MET A 49 -14.95 6.75 -3.13
C MET A 49 -15.39 5.48 -3.85
N PRO A 50 -15.40 5.44 -5.19
CA PRO A 50 -15.64 4.20 -5.93
C PRO A 50 -14.60 3.13 -5.57
N ARG A 51 -15.06 1.91 -5.27
CA ARG A 51 -14.18 0.79 -4.91
C ARG A 51 -13.06 0.52 -5.93
N GLY A 52 -13.35 0.64 -7.22
CA GLY A 52 -12.35 0.43 -8.28
C GLY A 52 -11.18 1.42 -8.21
N LEU A 53 -11.44 2.69 -7.88
CA LEU A 53 -10.39 3.70 -7.70
C LEU A 53 -9.58 3.44 -6.44
N TYR A 54 -10.21 2.92 -5.38
CA TYR A 54 -9.50 2.51 -4.18
C TYR A 54 -8.57 1.32 -4.43
N ASP A 55 -9.05 0.31 -5.15
CA ASP A 55 -8.23 -0.83 -5.52
C ASP A 55 -7.06 -0.41 -6.44
N LEU A 56 -7.29 0.50 -7.40
CA LEU A 56 -6.22 1.10 -8.21
C LEU A 56 -5.18 1.82 -7.35
N PHE A 57 -5.61 2.63 -6.40
CA PHE A 57 -4.72 3.32 -5.47
C PHE A 57 -3.84 2.33 -4.70
N LEU A 58 -4.41 1.26 -4.16
CA LEU A 58 -3.65 0.25 -3.42
C LEU A 58 -2.66 -0.52 -4.31
N ILE A 59 -3.00 -0.78 -5.58
CA ILE A 59 -2.09 -1.40 -6.54
C ILE A 59 -0.92 -0.47 -6.83
N ASN A 60 -1.19 0.78 -7.17
CA ASN A 60 -0.16 1.76 -7.55
C ASN A 60 0.75 2.14 -6.38
N THR A 61 0.28 1.99 -5.14
CA THR A 61 1.07 2.25 -3.93
C THR A 61 1.66 0.99 -3.30
N ASN A 62 1.55 -0.17 -3.97
CA ASN A 62 2.02 -1.46 -3.49
C ASN A 62 1.49 -1.84 -2.09
N GLN A 63 0.29 -1.37 -1.75
CA GLN A 63 -0.42 -1.67 -0.50
C GLN A 63 -1.44 -2.80 -0.65
N ARG A 64 -1.66 -3.27 -1.88
CA ARG A 64 -2.41 -4.49 -2.12
C ARG A 64 -1.45 -5.66 -1.98
N GLU A 65 -1.76 -6.56 -1.05
CA GLU A 65 -1.06 -7.84 -0.96
C GLU A 65 -1.23 -8.56 -2.30
N VAL A 66 -0.12 -8.70 -3.05
CA VAL A 66 -0.08 -9.65 -4.15
C VAL A 66 -0.22 -11.00 -3.47
N VAL A 67 -1.38 -11.64 -3.60
CA VAL A 67 -1.49 -13.06 -3.32
C VAL A 67 -0.71 -13.76 -4.42
N CYS A 68 0.61 -13.74 -4.29
CA CYS A 68 1.45 -14.74 -4.92
C CYS A 68 0.98 -16.06 -4.32
N GLU A 69 0.63 -17.05 -5.15
CA GLU A 69 0.43 -18.39 -4.64
C GLU A 69 1.59 -18.72 -3.71
N ARG A 70 1.30 -19.37 -2.59
CA ARG A 70 2.26 -19.64 -1.49
C ARG A 70 3.58 -20.26 -1.99
N GLY A 71 3.60 -20.85 -3.19
CA GLY A 71 4.78 -21.38 -3.87
C GLY A 71 5.63 -20.39 -4.67
N VAL A 72 5.16 -19.18 -5.01
CA VAL A 72 5.90 -18.22 -5.88
C VAL A 72 7.02 -17.50 -5.12
N LEU A 73 6.91 -17.37 -3.79
CA LEU A 73 7.94 -16.77 -2.93
C LEU A 73 8.69 -17.79 -2.07
N GLN A 74 8.46 -19.09 -2.26
CA GLN A 74 9.28 -20.11 -1.60
C GLN A 74 10.74 -19.94 -2.04
N GLY A 75 11.60 -19.54 -1.09
CA GLY A 75 13.01 -19.24 -1.33
C GLY A 75 13.39 -17.77 -1.15
N LEU A 76 12.44 -16.83 -1.18
CA LEU A 76 12.73 -15.41 -0.89
C LEU A 76 13.09 -15.20 0.59
N ASP A 77 12.51 -15.99 1.49
CA ASP A 77 12.81 -15.93 2.93
C ASP A 77 14.30 -16.17 3.21
N ALA A 78 14.92 -17.09 2.47
CA ALA A 78 16.36 -17.38 2.57
C ALA A 78 17.19 -16.20 2.07
N LEU A 79 16.84 -15.62 0.92
CA LEU A 79 17.53 -14.44 0.36
C LEU A 79 17.41 -13.22 1.27
N ILE A 80 16.24 -13.00 1.88
CA ILE A 80 16.01 -11.92 2.84
C ILE A 80 16.83 -12.15 4.12
N SER A 81 16.87 -13.38 4.62
CA SER A 81 17.69 -13.77 5.78
C SER A 81 19.18 -13.51 5.52
N ASP A 82 19.69 -13.94 4.37
CA ASP A 82 21.08 -13.76 3.96
C ASP A 82 21.44 -12.27 3.80
N ALA A 83 20.55 -11.47 3.19
CA ALA A 83 20.75 -10.03 3.05
C ALA A 83 20.82 -9.32 4.41
N ILE A 84 19.98 -9.70 5.37
CA ILE A 84 20.02 -9.17 6.74
C ILE A 84 21.32 -9.58 7.45
N ALA A 85 21.74 -10.84 7.31
CA ALA A 85 22.98 -11.34 7.89
C ALA A 85 24.20 -10.60 7.32
N LEU A 86 24.25 -10.39 6.01
CA LEU A 86 25.32 -9.66 5.34
C LEU A 86 25.40 -8.21 5.82
N ARG A 87 24.25 -7.52 5.93
CA ARG A 87 24.19 -6.16 6.47
C ARG A 87 24.76 -6.10 7.89
N ARG A 88 24.39 -7.04 8.77
CA ARG A 88 24.91 -7.11 10.15
C ARG A 88 26.43 -7.28 10.16
N LYS A 89 26.96 -8.16 9.32
CA LYS A 89 28.40 -8.43 9.22
C LYS A 89 29.19 -7.22 8.71
N ILE A 90 28.67 -6.50 7.72
CA ILE A 90 29.28 -5.27 7.21
C ILE A 90 29.30 -4.18 8.28
N VAL A 91 28.21 -4.04 9.05
CA VAL A 91 28.12 -3.06 10.13
C VAL A 91 29.07 -3.38 11.27
N SER A 92 29.17 -4.65 11.69
CA SER A 92 30.10 -5.05 12.75
C SER A 92 31.57 -4.87 12.35
N ALA A 93 31.92 -5.19 11.09
CA ALA A 93 33.28 -5.04 10.57
C ALA A 93 33.73 -3.59 10.37
N ARG A 94 32.83 -2.61 10.51
CA ARG A 94 33.15 -1.16 10.41
C ARG A 94 33.35 -0.51 11.78
N VAL A 95 33.06 -1.23 12.87
CA VAL A 95 33.16 -0.76 14.25
C VAL A 95 34.46 -1.24 14.93
N GLU A 96 35.24 -2.09 14.26
CA GLU A 96 36.61 -2.48 14.62
C GLU A 96 37.65 -1.65 13.83
#